data_AF-A0A165XTH8-F1
#
_entry.id   AF-A0A165XTH8-F1
#
_cell.length_a   1.000
_cell.length_b   1.000
_cell.length_c   1.000
_cell.angle_alpha   90.00
_cell.angle_beta   90.00
_cell.angle_gamma   90.00
#
_symmetry.space_group_name_H-M   'P 1'
#
loop_
_entity.id
_entity.type
_entity.pdbx_description
1 polymer ?
#
loop_
_entity_poly.entity_id
_entity_poly.type
_entity_poly.pdbx_seq_one_letter_code
_entity_poly.pdbx_strand_id
1 'polypeptide(L)'
;MGLFHVYVKSVPHGYTITIAFVSHEVADEWWRAMSTHPELSKCITRISPQLYVWTKSLRNELLLQNALYDPHKDGLPQFADKMVYLGRDSNTNTYEPMNGPLGVIPVQYAPDLASGNSFFIRSKVEPYDYWYCHSMQAGQTVYTSREERTPFVVSLANTRVAQGTIMIGTDEVIICPAVAPNMPLDCAGEGVRLAGKGTGKSVKLSDVRTKFVGGQRSELGSLAVKPLVATVGWGKYGNWELV
;
A
#
# COMPACT_ATOMS: atom_id res chain seq x y z
N MET A 1 3.44 -11.08 -9.19
CA MET A 1 3.76 -9.68 -8.84
C MET A 1 5.00 -9.28 -9.62
N GLY A 2 5.02 -8.08 -10.18
CA GLY A 2 6.17 -7.55 -10.91
C GLY A 2 6.97 -6.59 -10.04
N LEU A 3 8.18 -6.27 -10.47
CA LEU A 3 9.02 -5.24 -9.86
C LEU A 3 8.26 -3.91 -9.75
N PHE A 4 8.46 -3.21 -8.65
CA PHE A 4 7.92 -1.86 -8.44
C PHE A 4 9.05 -0.85 -8.39
N HIS A 5 9.01 0.13 -9.28
CA HIS A 5 10.06 1.12 -9.40
C HIS A 5 9.58 2.48 -8.91
N VAL A 6 10.48 3.18 -8.24
CA VAL A 6 10.25 4.54 -7.77
C VAL A 6 11.37 5.45 -8.25
N TYR A 7 11.01 6.69 -8.55
CA TYR A 7 11.93 7.78 -8.76
C TYR A 7 12.24 8.48 -7.45
N VAL A 8 13.53 8.71 -7.20
CA VAL A 8 13.98 9.58 -6.11
C VAL A 8 14.77 10.73 -6.72
N LYS A 9 14.20 11.93 -6.69
CA LYS A 9 14.86 13.15 -7.16
C LYS A 9 15.66 13.78 -6.02
N SER A 10 16.95 13.98 -6.22
CA SER A 10 17.81 14.72 -5.30
C SER A 10 17.84 16.20 -5.65
N VAL A 11 17.15 17.02 -4.86
CA VAL A 11 17.15 18.48 -5.04
C VAL A 11 18.53 19.09 -4.79
N PRO A 12 19.26 18.73 -3.72
CA PRO A 12 20.54 19.35 -3.43
C PRO A 12 21.63 19.07 -4.48
N HIS A 13 21.52 17.92 -5.17
CA HIS A 13 22.58 17.42 -6.05
C HIS A 13 22.17 17.38 -7.53
N GLY A 14 20.90 17.65 -7.85
CA GLY A 14 20.42 17.74 -9.23
C GLY A 14 20.33 16.41 -9.99
N TYR A 15 20.54 15.27 -9.33
CA TYR A 15 20.40 13.94 -9.94
C TYR A 15 19.08 13.25 -9.55
N THR A 16 18.71 12.25 -10.33
CA THR A 16 17.60 11.34 -10.04
C THR A 16 18.15 9.91 -10.00
N ILE A 17 17.73 9.14 -9.00
CA ILE A 17 17.97 7.70 -8.95
C ILE A 17 16.66 6.95 -9.11
N THR A 18 16.74 5.73 -9.60
CA THR A 18 15.61 4.79 -9.58
C THR A 18 15.89 3.72 -8.53
N ILE A 19 14.87 3.33 -7.76
CA ILE A 19 14.95 2.16 -6.88
C ILE A 19 13.94 1.15 -7.39
N ALA A 20 14.39 -0.07 -7.64
CA ALA A 20 13.53 -1.20 -7.96
C ALA A 20 13.29 -2.03 -6.69
N PHE A 21 12.03 -2.25 -6.33
CA PHE A 21 11.59 -3.10 -5.24
C PHE A 21 10.98 -4.39 -5.79
N VAL A 22 11.05 -5.47 -5.01
CA VAL A 22 10.42 -6.74 -5.36
C VAL A 22 8.89 -6.65 -5.46
N SER A 23 8.28 -5.66 -4.79
CA SER A 23 6.85 -5.34 -4.93
C SER A 23 6.55 -3.91 -4.43
N HIS A 24 5.34 -3.40 -4.70
CA HIS A 24 4.92 -2.09 -4.19
C HIS A 24 4.74 -2.10 -2.66
N GLU A 25 4.34 -3.24 -2.10
CA GLU A 25 4.23 -3.41 -0.64
C GLU A 25 5.58 -3.19 0.06
N VAL A 26 6.67 -3.71 -0.53
CA VAL A 26 8.01 -3.48 0.01
C VAL A 26 8.41 -2.01 -0.11
N ALA A 27 8.02 -1.32 -1.20
CA ALA A 27 8.27 0.11 -1.33
C ALA A 27 7.51 0.93 -0.27
N ASP A 28 6.28 0.54 0.07
CA ASP A 28 5.50 1.15 1.16
C ASP A 28 6.12 0.86 2.54
N GLU A 29 6.58 -0.37 2.80
CA GLU A 29 7.31 -0.75 4.02
C GLU A 29 8.61 0.04 4.16
N TRP A 30 9.39 0.15 3.07
CA TRP A 30 10.61 0.95 3.03
C TRP A 30 10.31 2.41 3.32
N TRP A 31 9.30 2.99 2.68
CA TRP A 31 8.90 4.36 2.94
C TRP A 31 8.43 4.58 4.39
N ARG A 32 7.68 3.63 4.95
CA ARG A 32 7.22 3.69 6.34
C ARG A 32 8.39 3.71 7.32
N ALA A 33 9.42 2.91 7.07
CA ALA A 33 10.64 2.92 7.86
C ALA A 33 11.45 4.21 7.65
N MET A 34 11.59 4.70 6.41
CA MET A 34 12.29 5.95 6.10
C MET A 34 11.64 7.17 6.77
N SER A 35 10.31 7.27 6.67
CA SER A 35 9.52 8.40 7.20
C SER A 35 9.44 8.44 8.73
N THR A 36 9.75 7.33 9.40
CA THR A 36 9.80 7.25 10.88
C THR A 36 11.21 7.27 11.43
N HIS A 37 12.23 7.16 10.58
CA HIS A 37 13.61 7.22 10.99
C HIS A 37 13.99 8.64 11.47
N PRO A 38 14.66 8.80 12.64
CA PRO A 38 14.94 10.11 13.23
C PRO A 38 15.65 11.11 12.30
N GLU A 39 16.65 10.65 11.54
CA GLU A 39 17.40 11.51 10.62
C GLU A 39 16.90 11.50 9.16
N LEU A 40 16.65 10.32 8.59
CA LEU A 40 16.24 10.19 7.19
C LEU A 40 14.88 10.84 6.90
N SER A 41 13.93 10.80 7.84
CA SER A 41 12.60 11.41 7.67
C SER A 41 12.64 12.91 7.38
N LYS A 42 13.70 13.61 7.83
CA LYS A 42 13.91 15.04 7.58
C LYS A 42 14.44 15.34 6.18
N CYS A 43 14.93 14.31 5.47
CA CYS A 43 15.71 14.44 4.25
C CYS A 43 14.96 13.98 3.01
N ILE A 44 13.95 13.12 3.16
CA ILE A 44 13.14 12.59 2.07
C ILE A 44 11.65 12.87 2.28
N THR A 45 10.94 13.15 1.20
CA THR A 45 9.49 13.35 1.17
C THR A 45 8.89 12.54 0.04
N ARG A 46 7.81 11.79 0.31
CA ARG A 46 7.04 11.07 -0.71
C ARG A 46 6.02 12.03 -1.32
N ILE A 47 6.05 12.14 -2.64
CA ILE A 47 5.11 12.96 -3.43
C ILE A 47 3.98 12.09 -3.98
N SER A 48 4.30 10.88 -4.42
CA SER A 48 3.36 9.87 -4.87
C SER A 48 3.95 8.46 -4.64
N PRO A 49 3.18 7.38 -4.84
CA PRO A 49 3.70 6.02 -4.71
C PRO A 49 4.96 5.74 -5.56
N GLN A 50 5.16 6.47 -6.66
CA GLN A 50 6.31 6.30 -7.55
C GLN A 50 7.30 7.47 -7.53
N LEU A 51 7.06 8.53 -6.76
CA LEU A 51 7.91 9.72 -6.76
C LEU A 51 8.23 10.20 -5.35
N TYR A 52 9.53 10.30 -5.08
CA TYR A 52 10.10 10.76 -3.84
C TYR A 52 11.07 11.91 -4.14
N VAL A 53 11.16 12.85 -3.21
CA VAL A 53 12.02 14.02 -3.31
C VAL A 53 12.91 14.08 -2.09
N TRP A 54 14.21 14.06 -2.35
CA TRP A 54 15.23 14.28 -1.33
C TRP A 54 15.54 15.77 -1.28
N THR A 55 15.22 16.42 -0.17
CA THR A 55 15.21 17.89 -0.06
C THR A 55 16.39 18.46 0.72
N LYS A 56 17.02 17.68 1.60
CA LYS A 56 18.13 18.15 2.43
C LYS A 56 19.41 17.41 2.16
N SER A 57 20.49 18.14 1.91
CA SER A 57 21.84 17.58 1.97
C SER A 57 22.31 17.66 3.42
N LEU A 58 22.63 16.52 4.03
CA LEU A 58 23.35 16.48 5.30
C LEU A 58 24.81 16.89 5.02
N ARG A 59 25.05 18.16 4.73
CA ARG A 59 26.40 18.65 4.36
C ARG A 59 27.43 18.55 5.48
N ASN A 60 27.00 18.35 6.73
CA ASN A 60 27.90 18.35 7.89
C ASN A 60 28.21 16.94 8.42
N GLU A 61 27.65 15.87 7.84
CA GLU A 61 27.95 14.50 8.25
C GLU A 61 28.49 13.72 7.05
N LEU A 62 29.80 13.49 7.04
CA LEU A 62 30.57 12.66 6.10
C LEU A 62 29.98 11.25 5.88
N LEU A 63 29.01 10.83 6.69
CA LEU A 63 28.38 9.51 6.66
C LEU A 63 27.24 9.37 5.63
N LEU A 64 26.68 10.48 5.10
CA LEU A 64 25.46 10.42 4.27
C LEU A 64 25.65 10.93 2.83
N GLN A 65 26.85 11.29 2.40
CA GLN A 65 27.11 11.52 0.96
C GLN A 65 26.83 10.26 0.13
N ASN A 66 26.91 9.08 0.75
CA ASN A 66 26.65 7.79 0.12
C ASN A 66 25.31 7.14 0.51
N ALA A 67 24.46 7.83 1.31
CA ALA A 67 23.14 7.43 1.84
C ALA A 67 22.24 6.54 0.95
N LEU A 68 22.36 6.71 -0.37
CA LEU A 68 21.49 6.09 -1.36
C LEU A 68 22.24 5.19 -2.35
N TYR A 69 23.54 5.00 -2.17
CA TYR A 69 24.38 4.19 -3.07
C TYR A 69 24.61 2.78 -2.52
N ASP A 70 24.70 2.64 -1.19
CA ASP A 70 24.89 1.34 -0.54
C ASP A 70 23.71 1.05 0.43
N PRO A 71 22.75 0.19 0.05
CA PRO A 71 21.62 -0.17 0.91
C PRO A 71 22.07 -0.86 2.21
N HIS A 72 23.28 -1.45 2.23
CA HIS A 72 23.82 -2.13 3.39
C HIS A 72 24.54 -1.20 4.37
N LYS A 73 25.06 -0.05 3.91
CA LYS A 73 25.80 0.88 4.76
C LYS A 73 25.01 2.11 5.15
N ASP A 74 24.25 2.64 4.19
CA ASP A 74 23.69 3.98 4.31
C ASP A 74 22.16 4.01 4.19
N GLY A 75 21.57 2.85 3.87
CA GLY A 75 20.13 2.61 3.84
C GLY A 75 19.59 1.92 5.10
N LEU A 76 18.39 1.36 4.98
CA LEU A 76 17.76 0.52 6.00
C LEU A 76 18.12 -0.94 5.72
N PRO A 77 19.05 -1.58 6.47
CA PRO A 77 19.65 -2.85 6.08
C PRO A 77 18.64 -4.00 5.87
N GLN A 78 17.51 -3.94 6.56
CA GLN A 78 16.40 -4.92 6.44
C GLN A 78 15.69 -4.96 5.07
N PHE A 79 16.02 -4.04 4.16
CA PHE A 79 15.47 -3.99 2.80
C PHE A 79 16.51 -4.32 1.72
N ALA A 80 17.78 -4.54 2.09
CA ALA A 80 18.86 -4.66 1.13
C ALA A 80 18.72 -5.88 0.18
N ASP A 81 18.03 -6.93 0.60
CA ASP A 81 17.69 -8.11 -0.21
C ASP A 81 16.39 -7.97 -1.01
N LYS A 82 15.65 -6.86 -0.84
CA LYS A 82 14.31 -6.62 -1.42
C LYS A 82 14.26 -5.40 -2.34
N MET A 83 15.38 -4.70 -2.51
CA MET A 83 15.48 -3.54 -3.38
C MET A 83 16.86 -3.44 -4.03
N VAL A 84 16.92 -2.80 -5.19
CA VAL A 84 18.16 -2.50 -5.90
C VAL A 84 18.13 -1.03 -6.32
N TYR A 85 19.21 -0.30 -6.02
CA TYR A 85 19.42 1.02 -6.57
C TYR A 85 19.86 0.90 -8.03
N LEU A 86 19.06 1.46 -8.91
CA LEU A 86 19.38 1.68 -10.31
C LEU A 86 19.93 3.11 -10.41
N GLY A 87 21.20 3.25 -10.04
CA GLY A 87 21.97 4.49 -10.10
C GLY A 87 23.19 4.33 -11.01
N ARG A 88 23.56 5.42 -11.70
CA ARG A 88 24.82 5.50 -12.46
C ARG A 88 25.91 5.99 -11.51
N ASP A 89 26.93 5.16 -11.27
CA ASP A 89 28.15 5.61 -10.58
C ASP A 89 28.94 6.51 -11.53
N SER A 90 29.25 7.73 -11.08
CA SER A 90 30.00 8.74 -11.83
C SER A 90 31.53 8.64 -11.64
N ASN A 91 32.04 7.55 -11.06
CA ASN A 91 33.48 7.45 -10.75
C ASN A 91 34.40 7.18 -11.94
N THR A 92 33.90 7.08 -13.16
CA THR A 92 34.74 7.05 -14.36
C THR A 92 34.91 8.47 -14.92
N ASN A 93 36.10 9.02 -14.77
CA ASN A 93 36.61 10.30 -15.30
C ASN A 93 36.54 10.46 -16.85
N THR A 94 35.68 9.70 -17.53
CA THR A 94 35.54 9.69 -18.97
C THR A 94 34.34 10.54 -19.39
N TYR A 95 34.65 11.61 -20.13
CA TYR A 95 33.75 12.54 -20.80
C TYR A 95 32.93 11.88 -21.93
N GLU A 96 32.24 10.77 -21.64
CA GLU A 96 31.22 10.25 -22.54
C GLU A 96 29.86 10.87 -22.23
N PRO A 97 28.97 11.05 -23.23
CA PRO A 97 27.66 11.65 -23.03
C PRO A 97 26.96 11.04 -21.83
N MET A 98 26.81 11.89 -20.81
CA MET A 98 26.49 11.56 -19.43
C MET A 98 25.09 10.98 -19.21
N ASN A 99 24.33 10.72 -20.28
CA ASN A 99 22.90 10.44 -20.20
C ASN A 99 22.52 9.42 -21.28
N GLY A 100 22.59 8.13 -20.96
CA GLY A 100 21.53 7.25 -21.45
C GLY A 100 20.28 7.65 -20.68
N PRO A 101 19.11 7.86 -21.30
CA PRO A 101 17.92 8.21 -20.54
C PRO A 101 17.74 7.15 -19.46
N LEU A 102 17.65 7.55 -18.18
CA LEU A 102 16.93 6.74 -17.21
C LEU A 102 15.60 6.47 -17.91
N GLY A 103 15.40 5.22 -18.36
CA GLY A 103 14.23 4.86 -19.12
C GLY A 103 13.03 5.39 -18.35
N VAL A 104 12.08 6.00 -19.06
CA VAL A 104 10.83 6.40 -18.42
C VAL A 104 10.24 5.15 -17.80
N ILE A 105 10.21 5.10 -16.47
CA ILE A 105 9.61 4.02 -15.72
C ILE A 105 8.15 4.05 -16.13
N PRO A 106 7.59 2.94 -16.62
CA PRO A 106 6.18 2.89 -16.97
C PRO A 106 5.35 3.26 -15.74
N VAL A 107 4.24 3.96 -15.94
CA VAL A 107 3.31 4.25 -14.86
C VAL A 107 2.86 2.93 -14.24
N GLN A 108 3.10 2.76 -12.94
CA GLN A 108 2.68 1.59 -12.19
C GLN A 108 1.50 2.01 -11.33
N TYR A 109 0.31 1.52 -11.68
CA TYR A 109 -0.90 1.75 -10.90
C TYR A 109 -0.75 1.09 -9.53
N ALA A 110 -0.40 1.90 -8.53
CA ALA A 110 -0.41 1.53 -7.13
C ALA A 110 -1.23 2.58 -6.37
N PRO A 111 -2.22 2.17 -5.57
CA PRO A 111 -2.99 3.10 -4.75
C PRO A 111 -2.09 3.76 -3.71
N ASP A 112 -2.38 5.00 -3.34
CA ASP A 112 -1.73 5.59 -2.18
C ASP A 112 -2.41 5.09 -0.90
N LEU A 113 -1.80 4.09 -0.26
CA LEU A 113 -2.31 3.41 0.94
C LEU A 113 -2.21 4.26 2.22
N ALA A 114 -2.37 5.57 2.09
CA ALA A 114 -2.39 6.49 3.22
C ALA A 114 -3.63 6.25 4.10
N SER A 115 -3.42 6.16 5.40
CA SER A 115 -4.47 5.93 6.39
C SER A 115 -5.54 7.02 6.33
N GLY A 116 -6.80 6.61 6.20
CA GLY A 116 -7.96 7.47 6.06
C GLY A 116 -8.41 7.69 4.61
N ASN A 117 -7.67 7.17 3.63
CA ASN A 117 -8.12 7.20 2.24
C ASN A 117 -9.27 6.23 1.99
N SER A 118 -10.05 6.52 0.96
CA SER A 118 -11.15 5.68 0.48
C SER A 118 -10.71 4.85 -0.72
N PHE A 119 -11.07 3.58 -0.72
CA PHE A 119 -10.72 2.61 -1.76
C PHE A 119 -11.92 1.76 -2.14
N PHE A 120 -11.95 1.29 -3.38
CA PHE A 120 -12.71 0.09 -3.70
C PHE A 120 -11.85 -1.14 -3.42
N ILE A 121 -12.46 -2.21 -2.92
CA ILE A 121 -11.73 -3.48 -2.69
C ILE A 121 -12.13 -4.46 -3.80
N ARG A 122 -11.17 -4.87 -4.62
CA ARG A 122 -11.36 -5.61 -5.87
C ARG A 122 -10.59 -6.91 -5.87
N SER A 123 -11.11 -7.96 -6.51
CA SER A 123 -10.39 -9.21 -6.71
C SER A 123 -9.31 -9.07 -7.79
N LYS A 124 -8.07 -9.46 -7.51
CA LYS A 124 -6.96 -9.55 -8.46
C LYS A 124 -7.15 -10.68 -9.48
N VAL A 125 -7.89 -11.73 -9.11
CA VAL A 125 -8.12 -12.90 -9.97
C VAL A 125 -9.35 -12.69 -10.86
N GLU A 126 -10.36 -12.01 -10.34
CA GLU A 126 -11.56 -11.60 -11.08
C GLU A 126 -11.74 -10.08 -10.96
N PRO A 127 -11.08 -9.25 -11.78
CA PRO A 127 -11.08 -7.78 -11.65
C PRO A 127 -12.43 -7.09 -11.76
N TYR A 128 -13.50 -7.82 -12.04
CA TYR A 128 -14.86 -7.31 -12.03
C TYR A 128 -15.57 -7.54 -10.70
N ASP A 129 -15.05 -8.41 -9.81
CA ASP A 129 -15.65 -8.67 -8.49
C ASP A 129 -15.14 -7.62 -7.48
N TYR A 130 -16.06 -6.83 -6.93
CA TYR A 130 -15.81 -5.80 -5.93
C TYR A 130 -16.56 -6.08 -4.63
N TRP A 131 -16.00 -5.62 -3.50
CA TRP A 131 -16.72 -5.60 -2.23
C TRP A 131 -17.90 -4.64 -2.31
N TYR A 132 -19.04 -5.09 -1.81
CA TYR A 132 -20.33 -4.39 -1.91
C TYR A 132 -21.16 -4.57 -0.64
N CYS A 133 -21.62 -3.45 -0.10
CA CYS A 133 -22.61 -3.38 0.98
C CYS A 133 -23.96 -2.98 0.39
N HIS A 134 -24.90 -3.92 0.36
CA HIS A 134 -26.25 -3.66 -0.15
C HIS A 134 -27.05 -2.67 0.70
N SER A 135 -26.87 -2.71 2.02
CA SER A 135 -27.54 -1.85 2.98
C SER A 135 -26.57 -1.44 4.08
N MET A 136 -26.73 -0.22 4.60
CA MET A 136 -25.90 0.34 5.69
C MET A 136 -26.57 0.11 7.04
N GLN A 137 -26.88 -1.15 7.33
CA GLN A 137 -27.50 -1.57 8.58
C GLN A 137 -26.55 -2.50 9.34
N ALA A 138 -26.55 -2.38 10.67
CA ALA A 138 -25.75 -3.26 11.51
C ALA A 138 -26.17 -4.72 11.33
N GLY A 139 -25.19 -5.63 11.29
CA GLY A 139 -25.38 -7.05 11.03
C GLY A 139 -25.43 -7.43 9.55
N GLN A 140 -25.51 -6.45 8.63
CA GLN A 140 -25.62 -6.74 7.21
C GLN A 140 -24.33 -7.36 6.66
N THR A 141 -24.48 -8.43 5.87
CA THR A 141 -23.36 -9.12 5.24
C THR A 141 -22.76 -8.28 4.11
N VAL A 142 -21.43 -8.30 3.99
CA VAL A 142 -20.71 -7.73 2.85
C VAL A 142 -20.61 -8.79 1.77
N TYR A 143 -20.89 -8.39 0.54
CA TYR A 143 -20.90 -9.26 -0.63
C TYR A 143 -19.77 -8.89 -1.59
N THR A 144 -19.57 -9.75 -2.57
CA THR A 144 -18.86 -9.46 -3.81
C THR A 144 -19.90 -9.28 -4.92
N SER A 145 -19.79 -8.21 -5.71
CA SER A 145 -20.67 -7.93 -6.86
C SER A 145 -19.86 -7.51 -8.08
N ARG A 146 -20.40 -7.78 -9.27
CA ARG A 146 -19.86 -7.31 -10.56
C ARG A 146 -20.51 -6.05 -11.08
N GLU A 147 -21.71 -5.77 -10.60
CA GLU A 147 -22.56 -4.68 -11.07
C GLU A 147 -22.47 -3.46 -10.16
N GLU A 148 -22.18 -3.71 -8.87
CA GLU A 148 -22.17 -2.69 -7.82
C GLU A 148 -20.90 -2.77 -6.99
N ARG A 149 -20.51 -1.63 -6.42
CA ARG A 149 -19.29 -1.52 -5.59
C ARG A 149 -19.46 -0.48 -4.50
N THR A 150 -18.90 -0.75 -3.33
CA THR A 150 -18.92 0.18 -2.20
C THR A 150 -17.52 0.73 -1.96
N PRO A 151 -17.34 2.06 -1.87
CA PRO A 151 -16.09 2.64 -1.42
C PRO A 151 -15.95 2.48 0.10
N PHE A 152 -14.76 2.12 0.55
CA PHE A 152 -14.43 1.93 1.97
C PHE A 152 -13.29 2.85 2.38
N VAL A 153 -13.49 3.57 3.48
CA VAL A 153 -12.41 4.27 4.19
C VAL A 153 -11.63 3.23 4.99
N VAL A 154 -10.33 3.16 4.76
CA VAL A 154 -9.41 2.26 5.48
C VAL A 154 -8.45 3.11 6.29
N SER A 155 -8.42 2.91 7.60
CA SER A 155 -7.59 3.68 8.52
C SER A 155 -6.88 2.78 9.51
N LEU A 156 -5.73 3.23 10.02
CA LEU A 156 -5.04 2.53 11.09
C LEU A 156 -5.91 2.48 12.35
N ALA A 157 -5.97 1.31 12.98
CA ALA A 157 -6.68 1.13 14.25
C ALA A 157 -6.02 1.90 15.41
N ASN A 158 -4.70 2.11 15.31
CA ASN A 158 -3.95 2.90 16.29
C ASN A 158 -4.12 4.41 16.02
N THR A 159 -4.98 5.05 16.81
CA THR A 159 -5.28 6.49 16.70
C THR A 159 -4.13 7.41 17.08
N ARG A 160 -3.03 6.89 17.65
CA ARG A 160 -1.83 7.69 17.96
C ARG A 160 -0.99 7.97 16.72
N VAL A 161 -1.21 7.22 15.64
CA VAL A 161 -0.49 7.39 14.38
C VAL A 161 -1.16 8.49 13.57
N ALA A 162 -0.36 9.41 13.03
CA ALA A 162 -0.86 10.52 12.24
C ALA A 162 -1.65 10.04 11.01
N GLN A 163 -2.76 10.72 10.70
CA GLN A 163 -3.49 10.54 9.45
C GLN A 163 -2.55 10.75 8.25
N GLY A 164 -2.81 10.04 7.15
CA GLY A 164 -1.93 10.09 5.96
C GLY A 164 -0.68 9.23 6.08
N THR A 165 -0.47 8.57 7.23
CA THR A 165 0.53 7.52 7.35
C THR A 165 0.27 6.40 6.34
N ILE A 166 1.29 5.98 5.60
CA ILE A 166 1.22 4.81 4.72
C ILE A 166 1.02 3.54 5.53
N MET A 167 -0.05 2.80 5.22
CA MET A 167 -0.41 1.53 5.81
C MET A 167 0.35 0.39 5.14
N ILE A 168 0.86 -0.55 5.94
CA ILE A 168 1.61 -1.73 5.50
C ILE A 168 0.93 -3.03 5.93
N GLY A 169 1.35 -4.17 5.37
CA GLY A 169 0.63 -5.45 5.54
C GLY A 169 0.48 -5.91 7.00
N THR A 170 1.40 -5.51 7.88
CA THR A 170 1.40 -5.84 9.30
C THR A 170 0.50 -4.96 10.15
N ASP A 171 -0.01 -3.84 9.60
CA ASP A 171 -0.82 -2.90 10.35
C ASP A 171 -2.23 -3.44 10.62
N GLU A 172 -2.72 -3.18 11.82
CA GLU A 172 -4.13 -3.32 12.18
C GLU A 172 -4.92 -2.13 11.63
N VAL A 173 -5.94 -2.41 10.83
CA VAL A 173 -6.79 -1.41 10.17
C VAL A 173 -8.25 -1.57 10.55
N ILE A 174 -8.98 -0.46 10.52
CA ILE A 174 -10.43 -0.38 10.58
C ILE A 174 -10.93 -0.04 9.18
N ILE A 175 -11.97 -0.74 8.74
CA ILE A 175 -12.59 -0.56 7.43
C ILE A 175 -14.03 -0.11 7.66
N CYS A 176 -14.43 1.02 7.09
CA CYS A 176 -15.81 1.50 7.15
C CYS A 176 -16.28 1.83 5.74
N PRO A 177 -17.56 1.59 5.37
CA PRO A 177 -18.11 2.17 4.15
C PRO A 177 -17.96 3.70 4.18
N ALA A 178 -17.54 4.31 3.07
CA ALA A 178 -17.30 5.75 3.03
C ALA A 178 -18.57 6.57 3.33
N VAL A 179 -19.74 6.02 2.99
CA VAL A 179 -21.06 6.63 3.27
C VAL A 179 -21.53 6.41 4.72
N ALA A 180 -20.88 5.54 5.48
CA ALA A 180 -21.20 5.20 6.87
C ALA A 180 -19.92 5.01 7.69
N PRO A 181 -19.11 6.08 7.90
CA PRO A 181 -17.77 5.99 8.50
C PRO A 181 -17.76 5.52 9.97
N ASN A 182 -18.94 5.51 10.60
CA ASN A 182 -19.21 5.08 11.97
C ASN A 182 -19.69 3.61 12.05
N MET A 183 -19.76 2.89 10.93
CA MET A 183 -20.12 1.47 10.84
C MET A 183 -18.93 0.64 10.35
N PRO A 184 -17.98 0.30 11.24
CA PRO A 184 -16.84 -0.52 10.86
C PRO A 184 -17.27 -1.93 10.46
N LEU A 185 -16.46 -2.59 9.64
CA LEU A 185 -16.64 -4.01 9.33
C LEU A 185 -16.24 -4.88 10.54
N ASP A 186 -17.00 -5.93 10.79
CA ASP A 186 -16.59 -7.05 11.63
C ASP A 186 -16.05 -8.17 10.72
N CYS A 187 -14.77 -8.43 10.88
CA CYS A 187 -13.97 -9.39 10.11
C CYS A 187 -13.57 -10.64 10.92
N ALA A 188 -14.08 -10.79 12.15
CA ALA A 188 -13.67 -11.85 13.06
C ALA A 188 -14.45 -13.17 12.89
N GLY A 189 -15.63 -13.12 12.29
CA GLY A 189 -16.49 -14.28 12.08
C GLY A 189 -16.20 -15.06 10.78
N GLU A 190 -17.06 -16.03 10.47
CA GLU A 190 -17.02 -16.80 9.22
C GLU A 190 -17.29 -15.95 7.97
N GLY A 191 -17.87 -14.75 8.14
CA GLY A 191 -18.10 -13.81 7.06
C GLY A 191 -17.88 -12.37 7.51
N VAL A 192 -17.83 -11.48 6.52
CA VAL A 192 -17.64 -10.04 6.75
C VAL A 192 -19.01 -9.38 6.89
N ARG A 193 -19.22 -8.62 7.98
CA ARG A 193 -20.49 -7.94 8.25
C ARG A 193 -20.27 -6.50 8.67
N LEU A 194 -21.27 -5.64 8.52
CA LEU A 194 -21.27 -4.32 9.13
C LEU A 194 -21.50 -4.46 10.64
N ALA A 195 -20.58 -3.94 11.43
CA ALA A 195 -20.74 -3.89 12.88
C ALA A 195 -21.65 -2.71 13.27
N GLY A 196 -22.23 -2.80 14.46
CA GLY A 196 -22.87 -1.67 15.09
C GLY A 196 -21.87 -0.55 15.40
N LYS A 197 -22.39 0.64 15.68
CA LYS A 197 -21.58 1.81 16.01
C LYS A 197 -20.65 1.49 17.20
N GLY A 198 -19.35 1.56 16.98
CA GLY A 198 -18.32 1.34 18.00
C GLY A 198 -18.03 -0.13 18.34
N THR A 199 -18.55 -1.10 17.60
CA THR A 199 -18.33 -2.54 17.90
C THR A 199 -17.50 -3.29 16.86
N GLY A 200 -16.96 -2.59 15.84
CA GLY A 200 -16.08 -3.23 14.86
C GLY A 200 -14.73 -3.58 15.45
N LYS A 201 -14.12 -4.63 14.89
CA LYS A 201 -12.78 -5.09 15.27
C LYS A 201 -11.79 -4.71 14.19
N SER A 202 -10.56 -4.41 14.60
CA SER A 202 -9.48 -4.24 13.64
C SER A 202 -9.15 -5.57 12.96
N VAL A 203 -8.58 -5.47 11.77
CA VAL A 203 -8.06 -6.60 11.00
C VAL A 203 -6.71 -6.21 10.42
N LYS A 204 -5.79 -7.17 10.25
CA LYS A 204 -4.54 -6.89 9.55
C LYS A 204 -4.81 -6.51 8.10
N LEU A 205 -4.09 -5.52 7.57
CA LEU A 205 -4.23 -5.13 6.15
C LEU A 205 -3.92 -6.31 5.21
N SER A 206 -2.96 -7.16 5.58
CA SER A 206 -2.65 -8.40 4.84
C SER A 206 -3.81 -9.41 4.83
N ASP A 207 -4.59 -9.50 5.91
CA ASP A 207 -5.76 -10.37 5.99
C ASP A 207 -6.88 -9.87 5.06
N VAL A 208 -7.08 -8.56 4.92
CA VAL A 208 -8.04 -7.99 3.94
C VAL A 208 -7.75 -8.50 2.53
N ARG A 209 -6.47 -8.61 2.20
CA ARG A 209 -6.00 -9.05 0.88
C ARG A 209 -6.14 -10.55 0.67
N THR A 210 -5.98 -11.35 1.72
CA THR A 210 -5.74 -12.80 1.59
C THR A 210 -6.78 -13.71 2.23
N LYS A 211 -7.46 -13.25 3.28
CA LYS A 211 -8.27 -14.10 4.17
C LYS A 211 -9.70 -14.31 3.68
N PHE A 212 -10.21 -13.45 2.79
CA PHE A 212 -11.63 -13.48 2.40
C PHE A 212 -11.82 -14.03 0.99
N VAL A 213 -12.90 -14.76 0.73
CA VAL A 213 -13.27 -15.19 -0.63
C VAL A 213 -14.76 -14.97 -0.86
N GLY A 214 -15.16 -14.87 -2.13
CA GLY A 214 -16.57 -14.96 -2.48
C GLY A 214 -17.10 -16.37 -2.22
N GLY A 215 -18.17 -16.48 -1.45
CA GLY A 215 -18.88 -17.73 -1.19
C GLY A 215 -19.69 -18.21 -2.38
N GLN A 216 -20.73 -19.01 -2.11
CA GLN A 216 -21.66 -19.44 -3.16
C GLN A 216 -22.45 -18.25 -3.71
N ARG A 217 -22.71 -18.29 -5.02
CA ARG A 217 -23.55 -17.29 -5.68
C ARG A 217 -24.95 -17.29 -5.07
N SER A 218 -25.45 -16.10 -4.78
CA SER A 218 -26.78 -15.80 -4.28
C SER A 218 -27.39 -14.68 -5.09
N GLU A 219 -28.70 -14.52 -4.99
CA GLU A 219 -29.43 -13.38 -5.57
C GLU A 219 -29.88 -12.46 -4.44
N LEU A 220 -29.73 -11.15 -4.66
CA LEU A 220 -30.18 -10.10 -3.75
C LEU A 220 -31.02 -9.11 -4.55
N GLY A 221 -32.33 -9.35 -4.57
CA GLY A 221 -33.22 -8.72 -5.54
C GLY A 221 -32.87 -9.19 -6.95
N SER A 222 -32.55 -8.27 -7.85
CA SER A 222 -32.10 -8.58 -9.22
C SER A 222 -30.58 -8.76 -9.34
N LEU A 223 -29.81 -8.52 -8.28
CA LEU A 223 -28.34 -8.53 -8.31
C LEU A 223 -27.79 -9.93 -8.00
N ALA A 224 -26.88 -10.41 -8.85
CA ALA A 224 -26.10 -11.61 -8.58
C ALA A 224 -24.89 -11.27 -7.70
N VAL A 225 -24.85 -11.81 -6.49
CA VAL A 225 -23.83 -11.52 -5.48
C VAL A 225 -23.23 -12.79 -4.88
N LYS A 226 -22.08 -12.69 -4.21
CA LYS A 226 -21.53 -13.79 -3.38
C LYS A 226 -21.19 -13.23 -2.00
N PRO A 227 -21.62 -13.83 -0.88
CA PRO A 227 -21.24 -13.32 0.44
C PRO A 227 -19.73 -13.47 0.65
N LEU A 228 -19.08 -12.47 1.26
CA LEU A 228 -17.67 -12.59 1.64
C LEU A 228 -17.54 -13.50 2.86
N VAL A 229 -16.77 -14.58 2.70
CA VAL A 229 -16.50 -15.56 3.74
C VAL A 229 -15.01 -15.61 4.06
N ALA A 230 -14.68 -15.79 5.33
CA ALA A 230 -13.31 -16.00 5.78
C ALA A 230 -12.89 -17.44 5.44
N THR A 231 -11.73 -17.60 4.82
CA THR A 231 -11.20 -18.92 4.46
C THR A 231 -10.58 -19.58 5.69
N VAL A 232 -11.03 -20.80 5.99
CA VAL A 232 -10.39 -21.67 6.97
C VAL A 232 -9.49 -22.65 6.21
N GLY A 233 -8.19 -22.37 6.13
CA GLY A 233 -7.19 -23.30 5.56
C GLY A 233 -6.52 -22.87 4.24
N TRP A 234 -5.56 -23.67 3.80
CA TRP A 234 -4.47 -23.31 2.85
C TRP A 234 -4.82 -23.46 1.35
N GLY A 235 -6.10 -23.42 0.95
CA GLY A 235 -6.50 -23.88 -0.40
C GLY A 235 -6.89 -22.81 -1.42
N LYS A 236 -7.48 -21.70 -0.98
CA LYS A 236 -7.98 -20.63 -1.87
C LYS A 236 -7.90 -19.31 -1.13
N TYR A 237 -6.79 -18.60 -1.25
CA TYR A 237 -6.70 -17.26 -0.68
C TYR A 237 -7.55 -16.31 -1.52
N GLY A 238 -8.24 -15.40 -0.84
CA GLY A 238 -8.62 -14.15 -1.48
C GLY A 238 -7.39 -13.54 -2.10
N ASN A 239 -7.51 -13.00 -3.29
CA ASN A 239 -6.48 -12.10 -3.78
C ASN A 239 -7.20 -10.78 -3.99
N TRP A 240 -7.28 -9.96 -2.96
CA TRP A 240 -7.91 -8.64 -3.02
C TRP A 240 -6.86 -7.53 -3.07
N GLU A 241 -7.24 -6.43 -3.68
CA GLU A 241 -6.49 -5.18 -3.71
C GLU A 241 -7.40 -3.99 -3.43
N LEU A 242 -6.79 -2.96 -2.86
CA LEU A 242 -7.39 -1.66 -2.70
C LEU A 242 -7.09 -0.88 -3.99
N VAL A 243 -8.10 -0.25 -4.60
CA VAL A 243 -7.99 0.53 -5.84
C VAL A 243 -8.73 1.85 -5.75
#